data_AF-U1P9F4-F1
#
_entry.id   AF-U1P9F4-F1
#
_cell.length_a   1.000
_cell.length_b   1.000
_cell.length_c   1.000
_cell.angle_alpha   90.00
_cell.angle_beta   90.00
_cell.angle_gamma   90.00
#
_symmetry.space_group_name_H-M   'P 1'
#
loop_
_entity.id
_entity.type
_entity.pdbx_description
1 polymer ?
#
loop_
_entity_poly.entity_id
_entity_poly.type
_entity_poly.pdbx_seq_one_letter_code
_entity_poly.pdbx_strand_id
1 'polypeptide(L)'
;MSLQATCGGVIDRLLARLRWSSLRSEPPYVAVIREATACVGSTDRAVRFREAEGLDRLRSAIDAAEADDRPVLAREGQQALFALRRSVLARGTDIPPEG
;
A
#
# COMPACT_ATOMS: atom_id res chain seq x y z
N MET A 1 -24.10 -15.30 -42.08
CA MET A 1 -22.72 -15.60 -41.66
C MET A 1 -22.33 -14.59 -40.60
N SER A 2 -22.06 -15.08 -39.39
CA SER A 2 -22.29 -14.40 -38.11
C SER A 2 -21.22 -13.37 -37.73
N LEU A 3 -21.57 -12.08 -37.80
CA LEU A 3 -20.80 -10.95 -37.25
C LEU A 3 -20.63 -11.00 -35.71
N GLN A 4 -21.42 -11.82 -35.00
CA GLN A 4 -21.35 -11.97 -33.54
C GLN A 4 -20.07 -12.69 -33.05
N ALA A 5 -19.51 -13.63 -33.82
CA ALA A 5 -18.35 -14.40 -33.39
C ALA A 5 -17.07 -13.56 -33.37
N THR A 6 -16.95 -12.61 -34.30
CA THR A 6 -15.76 -11.77 -34.44
C THR A 6 -15.68 -10.72 -33.33
N CYS A 7 -16.80 -10.06 -32.98
CA CYS A 7 -16.84 -9.04 -31.93
C CYS A 7 -16.51 -9.62 -30.54
N GLY A 8 -16.99 -10.82 -30.22
CA GLY A 8 -16.68 -11.48 -28.94
C GLY A 8 -15.19 -11.74 -28.76
N GLY A 9 -14.50 -12.21 -29.81
CA GLY A 9 -13.07 -12.49 -29.76
C GLY A 9 -12.20 -11.23 -29.60
N VAL A 10 -12.59 -10.09 -30.18
CA VAL A 10 -11.83 -8.83 -30.00
C VAL A 10 -12.03 -8.26 -28.60
N ILE A 11 -13.24 -8.34 -28.07
CA ILE A 11 -13.57 -7.88 -26.71
C ILE A 11 -12.84 -8.75 -25.69
N ASP A 12 -12.85 -10.07 -25.85
CA ASP A 12 -12.14 -10.99 -24.94
C ASP A 12 -10.63 -10.74 -24.96
N ARG A 13 -10.06 -10.49 -26.15
CA ARG A 13 -8.64 -10.14 -26.31
C ARG A 13 -8.28 -8.79 -25.69
N LEU A 14 -9.18 -7.80 -25.79
CA LEU A 14 -9.00 -6.49 -25.18
C LEU A 14 -9.12 -6.56 -23.66
N LEU A 15 -10.11 -7.31 -23.14
CA LEU A 15 -10.28 -7.57 -21.72
C LEU A 15 -9.11 -8.36 -21.13
N ALA A 16 -8.61 -9.39 -21.82
CA ALA A 16 -7.42 -10.12 -21.40
C ALA A 16 -6.19 -9.21 -21.33
N ARG A 17 -6.06 -8.28 -22.28
CA ARG A 17 -4.95 -7.30 -22.32
C ARG A 17 -5.07 -6.24 -21.24
N LEU A 18 -6.27 -5.73 -20.97
CA LEU A 18 -6.57 -4.85 -19.85
C LEU A 18 -6.32 -5.57 -18.52
N ARG A 19 -6.79 -6.81 -18.37
CA ARG A 19 -6.52 -7.65 -17.20
C ARG A 19 -5.02 -7.86 -17.01
N TRP A 20 -4.26 -8.08 -18.09
CA TRP A 20 -2.81 -8.22 -18.03
C TRP A 20 -2.09 -6.91 -17.70
N SER A 21 -2.61 -5.76 -18.14
CA SER A 21 -2.10 -4.44 -17.74
C SER A 21 -2.46 -4.10 -16.28
N SER A 22 -3.68 -4.37 -15.84
CA SER A 22 -4.11 -4.23 -14.44
C SER A 22 -3.40 -5.21 -13.50
N LEU A 23 -2.98 -6.37 -14.00
CA LEU A 23 -2.11 -7.31 -13.27
C LEU A 23 -0.67 -6.80 -13.14
N ARG A 24 -0.24 -5.85 -14.00
CA ARG A 24 1.12 -5.28 -13.99
C ARG A 24 1.22 -3.94 -13.29
N SER A 25 0.17 -3.13 -13.34
CA SER A 25 0.01 -1.96 -12.49
C SER A 25 -0.54 -2.41 -11.16
N GLU A 26 0.35 -2.88 -10.29
CA GLU A 26 0.04 -3.13 -8.89
C GLU A 26 -0.69 -1.89 -8.33
N PRO A 27 -1.85 -2.06 -7.67
CA PRO A 27 -2.65 -0.93 -7.21
C PRO A 27 -1.80 0.02 -6.36
N PRO A 28 -2.00 1.34 -6.47
CA PRO A 28 -1.13 2.32 -5.83
C PRO A 28 -1.02 2.11 -4.31
N TYR A 29 -2.08 1.61 -3.67
CA TYR A 29 -2.08 1.28 -2.25
C TYR A 29 -1.11 0.15 -1.86
N VAL A 30 -0.85 -0.81 -2.75
CA VAL A 30 0.07 -1.92 -2.49
C VAL A 30 1.51 -1.43 -2.41
N ALA A 31 1.90 -0.51 -3.31
CA ALA A 31 3.22 0.10 -3.27
C ALA A 31 3.44 0.88 -1.97
N VAL A 32 2.44 1.64 -1.53
CA VAL A 32 2.49 2.41 -0.27
C VAL A 32 2.61 1.49 0.95
N ILE A 33 1.84 0.40 1.01
CA ILE A 33 1.93 -0.57 2.12
C ILE A 33 3.31 -1.24 2.15
N ARG A 34 3.87 -1.61 0.99
CA ARG A 34 5.21 -2.20 0.91
C ARG A 34 6.30 -1.23 1.35
N GLU A 35 6.22 0.02 0.91
CA GLU A 35 7.13 1.08 1.32
C GLU A 35 7.09 1.27 2.84
N ALA A 36 5.90 1.39 3.42
CA ALA A 36 5.73 1.53 4.86
C ALA A 36 6.32 0.34 5.63
N THR A 37 6.07 -0.89 5.20
CA THR A 37 6.67 -2.09 5.80
C THR A 37 8.19 -2.08 5.72
N ALA A 38 8.77 -1.62 4.60
CA ALA A 38 10.21 -1.46 4.46
C ALA A 38 10.80 -0.38 5.39
N CYS A 39 10.00 0.63 5.77
CA CYS A 39 10.41 1.66 6.72
C CYS A 39 10.44 1.17 8.17
N VAL A 40 9.65 0.16 8.56
CA VAL A 40 9.57 -0.34 9.95
C VAL A 40 10.94 -0.78 10.49
N GLY A 41 11.84 -1.27 9.63
CA GLY A 41 13.19 -1.70 10.01
C GLY A 41 14.26 -0.60 10.01
N SER A 42 13.92 0.65 9.66
CA SER A 42 14.90 1.72 9.51
C SER A 42 14.36 3.06 10.00
N THR A 43 14.94 3.56 11.10
CA THR A 43 14.51 4.82 11.73
C THR A 43 14.58 6.03 10.80
N ASP A 44 15.65 6.16 10.00
CA ASP A 44 15.80 7.27 9.04
C ASP A 44 14.71 7.23 7.96
N ARG A 45 14.47 6.06 7.37
CA ARG A 45 13.41 5.89 6.37
C ARG A 45 12.03 6.12 6.97
N ALA A 46 11.81 5.66 8.20
CA ALA A 46 10.56 5.89 8.91
C ALA A 46 10.32 7.38 9.19
N VAL A 47 11.36 8.17 9.45
CA VAL A 47 11.25 9.64 9.61
C VAL A 47 10.88 10.28 8.26
N ARG A 48 11.63 10.00 7.19
CA ARG A 48 11.35 10.57 5.86
C ARG A 48 9.96 10.21 5.34
N PHE A 49 9.54 8.97 5.56
CA PHE A 49 8.21 8.52 5.18
C PHE A 49 7.11 9.33 5.89
N ARG A 50 7.32 9.68 7.16
CA ARG A 50 6.37 10.53 7.91
C ARG A 50 6.37 11.97 7.43
N GLU A 51 7.55 12.54 7.18
CA GLU A 51 7.69 13.91 6.67
C GLU A 51 6.99 14.11 5.33
N ALA A 52 6.92 13.06 4.51
CA ALA A 52 6.21 13.03 3.23
C ALA A 52 4.70 12.71 3.35
N GLU A 53 4.08 12.96 4.52
CA GLU A 53 2.67 12.64 4.81
C GLU A 53 2.34 11.14 4.66
N GLY A 54 3.35 10.26 4.74
CA GLY A 54 3.22 8.85 4.45
C GLY A 54 2.30 8.08 5.40
N LEU A 55 2.07 8.58 6.62
CA LEU A 55 1.11 7.95 7.55
C LEU A 55 -0.34 8.11 7.11
N ASP A 56 -0.69 9.25 6.52
CA ASP A 56 -2.04 9.49 6.00
C ASP A 56 -2.26 8.68 4.72
N ARG A 57 -1.26 8.70 3.83
CA ARG A 57 -1.25 7.86 2.63
C ARG A 57 -1.35 6.37 2.96
N LEU A 58 -0.64 5.91 3.99
CA LEU A 58 -0.72 4.52 4.44
C LEU A 58 -2.11 4.17 4.96
N ARG A 59 -2.78 5.10 5.65
CA ARG A 59 -4.16 4.87 6.11
C ARG A 59 -5.12 4.76 4.93
N SER A 60 -5.10 5.71 3.99
CA SER A 60 -5.90 5.59 2.76
C SER A 60 -5.58 4.33 1.95
N ALA A 61 -4.32 3.88 1.95
CA ALA A 61 -3.92 2.65 1.29
C ALA A 61 -4.51 1.40 1.96
N ILE A 62 -4.62 1.40 3.29
CA ILE A 62 -5.27 0.31 4.03
C ILE A 62 -6.78 0.32 3.74
N ASP A 63 -7.45 1.47 3.82
CA ASP A 63 -8.88 1.59 3.50
C ASP A 63 -9.17 1.10 2.07
N ALA A 64 -8.31 1.44 1.11
CA ALA A 64 -8.42 0.97 -0.27
C ALA A 64 -8.19 -0.55 -0.40
N ALA A 65 -7.25 -1.12 0.36
CA ALA A 65 -7.01 -2.56 0.38
C ALA A 65 -8.18 -3.34 1.01
N GLU A 66 -8.84 -2.78 2.01
CA GLU A 66 -10.08 -3.33 2.59
C GLU A 66 -11.24 -3.25 1.59
N ALA A 67 -11.40 -2.12 0.89
CA ALA A 67 -12.41 -1.95 -0.15
C ALA A 67 -12.23 -2.92 -1.34
N ASP A 68 -10.98 -3.26 -1.67
CA ASP A 68 -10.64 -4.23 -2.71
C ASP A 68 -10.63 -5.70 -2.22
N ASP A 69 -11.15 -5.97 -1.02
CA ASP A 69 -11.22 -7.30 -0.40
C ASP A 69 -9.85 -8.00 -0.29
N ARG A 70 -8.80 -7.25 0.06
CA ARG A 70 -7.42 -7.75 0.27
C ARG A 70 -7.02 -7.73 1.75
N PRO A 71 -7.59 -8.61 2.60
CA PRO A 71 -7.42 -8.56 4.05
C PRO A 71 -5.98 -8.80 4.52
N VAL A 72 -5.20 -9.62 3.79
CA VAL A 72 -3.80 -9.87 4.11
C VAL A 72 -2.99 -8.58 3.99
N LEU A 73 -3.21 -7.84 2.91
CA LEU A 73 -2.48 -6.61 2.62
C LEU A 73 -2.87 -5.48 3.57
N ALA A 74 -4.17 -5.35 3.86
CA ALA A 74 -4.68 -4.42 4.86
C ALA A 74 -4.06 -4.69 6.24
N ARG A 75 -3.96 -5.97 6.64
CA ARG A 75 -3.33 -6.37 7.91
C ARG A 75 -1.85 -6.02 7.96
N GLU A 76 -1.10 -6.25 6.89
CA GLU A 76 0.31 -5.85 6.80
C GLU A 76 0.47 -4.33 6.95
N GLY A 77 -0.38 -3.54 6.27
CA GLY A 77 -0.40 -2.09 6.40
C GLY A 77 -0.72 -1.63 7.83
N GLN A 78 -1.70 -2.26 8.49
CA GLN A 78 -2.04 -1.96 9.90
C GLN A 78 -0.88 -2.26 10.85
N GLN A 79 -0.17 -3.37 10.65
CA GLN A 79 1.01 -3.70 11.44
C GLN A 79 2.14 -2.69 11.24
N ALA A 80 2.39 -2.27 9.99
CA ALA A 80 3.37 -1.24 9.67
C ALA A 80 3.00 0.10 10.30
N LEU A 81 1.73 0.51 10.21
CA LEU A 81 1.22 1.74 10.82
C LEU A 81 1.42 1.74 12.35
N PHE A 82 1.10 0.61 13.00
CA PHE A 82 1.30 0.46 14.44
C PHE A 82 2.79 0.57 14.82
N ALA A 83 3.67 -0.10 14.09
CA ALA A 83 5.11 -0.06 14.36
C ALA A 83 5.70 1.35 14.14
N LEU A 84 5.30 2.03 13.07
CA LEU A 84 5.69 3.41 12.78
C LEU A 84 5.22 4.37 13.89
N ARG A 85 3.98 4.22 14.39
CA ARG A 85 3.48 5.02 15.53
C ARG A 85 4.21 4.72 16.83
N ARG A 86 4.50 3.44 17.14
CA ARG A 86 5.25 3.05 18.35
C ARG A 86 6.66 3.61 18.37
N SER A 87 7.33 3.61 17.21
CA SER A 87 8.67 4.20 17.09
C SER A 87 8.71 5.71 17.32
N VAL A 88 7.59 6.43 17.11
CA VAL A 88 7.46 7.85 17.48
C VAL A 88 7.44 8.02 19.00
N LEU A 89 6.66 7.18 19.70
CA LEU A 89 6.53 7.26 21.16
C LEU A 89 7.88 7.02 21.85
N ALA A 90 8.65 6.04 21.37
CA ALA A 90 9.97 5.71 21.90
C ALA A 90 10.98 6.87 21.72
N ARG A 91 10.83 7.68 20.68
CA ARG A 91 11.69 8.85 20.43
C ARG A 91 11.30 10.05 21.29
N GLY A 92 10.00 10.19 21.62
CA GLY A 92 9.50 11.25 22.49
C GLY A 92 9.83 11.04 23.99
N THR A 93 10.18 9.82 24.40
CA THR A 93 10.60 9.49 25.76
C THR A 93 12.12 9.63 26.00
N ASP A 94 12.89 10.08 25.02
CA ASP A 94 14.30 10.46 25.20
C ASP A 94 14.39 11.86 25.85
N ILE A 95 13.81 12.00 27.04
CA ILE A 95 14.11 13.13 27.93
C ILE A 95 15.27 12.63 28.80
N PRO A 96 16.49 13.17 28.69
CA PRO A 96 17.60 12.74 29.53
C PRO A 96 17.24 12.97 31.00
N PRO A 97 17.62 12.07 31.94
CA PRO A 97 17.52 12.40 33.35
C PRO A 97 18.47 13.57 33.60
N GLU A 98 17.91 14.74 33.88
CA GLU A 98 18.70 15.89 34.33
C GLU A 98 19.40 15.48 35.62
N GLY A 99 20.72 15.40 35.56
CA GLY A 99 21.61 15.22 36.71
C GLY A 99 21.98 16.55 37.31
#